data_AF-A0A7N0UNM9-F1
#
_entry.id   AF-A0A7N0UNM9-F1
#
_cell.length_a   1.000
_cell.length_b   1.000
_cell.length_c   1.000
_cell.angle_alpha   90.00
_cell.angle_beta   90.00
_cell.angle_gamma   90.00
#
_symmetry.space_group_name_H-M   'P 1'
#
loop_
_entity.id
_entity.type
_entity.pdbx_description
1 polymer ?
#
loop_
_entity_poly.entity_id
_entity_poly.type
_entity_poly.pdbx_seq_one_letter_code
_entity_poly.pdbx_strand_id
1 'polypeptide(L)'
;MRRRSSVPPDLGFPLPTLLLISALLSLKQRVEASIHEYRNEAFVPRHNSFFFHGGSEGMHASAVHNTKDVSDEKSYIRFESITFRRPKKVAEKQNAIQLKTGLVEAIILEVRDRDKIGGSTSHPDDICCNPELSRMGLCRIGEVIIRHNPDTPEWPNRIQTFFEGSNEEAKMDIKVVEINSTGMYYLYFVFCDPELKGTLISGKTVWRNPDGYLPGKMAPMMTF
;
A
#
# COMPACT_ATOMS: atom_id res chain seq x y z
N MET A 1 46.64 45.27 44.09
CA MET A 1 47.72 44.92 43.14
C MET A 1 47.67 43.40 42.91
N ARG A 2 47.65 42.96 41.63
CA ARG A 2 47.59 41.60 41.06
C ARG A 2 46.34 40.72 41.34
N ARG A 3 45.45 40.64 40.35
CA ARG A 3 44.38 39.62 40.20
C ARG A 3 45.00 38.26 39.86
N ARG A 4 44.55 37.18 40.52
CA ARG A 4 44.72 35.79 40.05
C ARG A 4 43.66 35.53 38.98
N SER A 5 44.09 35.11 37.78
CA SER A 5 43.24 34.51 36.76
C SER A 5 43.34 32.98 36.89
N SER A 6 42.26 32.33 37.32
CA SER A 6 42.11 30.87 37.23
C SER A 6 41.63 30.52 35.82
N VAL A 7 42.51 29.90 35.03
CA VAL A 7 42.15 29.24 33.76
C VAL A 7 41.52 27.89 34.11
N PRO A 8 40.36 27.50 33.56
CA PRO A 8 39.80 26.18 33.79
C PRO A 8 40.67 25.12 33.10
N PRO A 9 40.75 23.88 33.61
CA PRO A 9 41.48 22.82 32.93
C PRO A 9 40.75 22.46 31.63
N ASP A 10 41.50 22.49 30.52
CA ASP A 10 41.06 21.95 29.24
C ASP A 10 40.73 20.46 29.40
N LEU A 11 39.44 20.11 29.40
CA LEU A 11 38.99 18.73 29.19
C LEU A 11 39.16 18.39 27.70
N GLY A 12 40.40 18.14 27.29
CA GLY A 12 40.72 17.59 25.98
C GLY A 12 40.33 16.12 25.93
N PHE A 13 39.23 15.78 25.26
CA PHE A 13 38.89 14.39 24.98
C PHE A 13 39.95 13.78 24.05
N PRO A 14 40.53 12.61 24.37
CA PRO A 14 41.58 12.03 23.55
C PRO A 14 41.04 11.65 22.16
N LEU A 15 41.75 12.01 21.08
CA LEU A 15 41.39 11.69 19.68
C LEU A 15 40.77 10.29 19.44
N PRO A 16 41.26 9.19 20.04
CA PRO A 16 40.65 7.87 19.87
C PRO A 16 39.22 7.76 20.43
N THR A 17 38.87 8.51 21.48
CA THR A 17 37.48 8.57 21.98
C THR A 17 36.56 9.34 21.04
N LEU A 18 37.05 10.39 20.38
CA LEU A 18 36.28 11.15 19.39
C LEU A 18 35.99 10.30 18.12
N LEU A 19 36.96 9.47 17.71
CA LEU A 19 36.81 8.51 16.62
C LEU A 19 35.86 7.34 16.96
N LEU A 20 35.85 6.88 18.22
CA LEU A 20 34.89 5.86 18.66
C LEU A 20 33.45 6.40 18.66
N ILE A 21 33.26 7.65 19.11
CA ILE A 21 31.96 8.33 19.13
C ILE A 21 31.46 8.59 17.70
N SER A 22 32.32 9.00 16.76
CA SER A 22 31.93 9.16 15.35
C SER A 22 31.61 7.82 14.66
N ALA A 23 32.31 6.74 15.00
CA ALA A 23 32.00 5.40 14.53
C ALA A 23 30.66 4.86 15.09
N LEU A 24 30.33 5.19 16.35
CA LEU A 24 29.02 4.89 16.96
C LEU A 24 27.88 5.73 16.37
N LEU A 25 28.14 7.00 16.01
CA LEU A 25 27.19 7.87 15.29
C LEU A 25 26.99 7.46 13.82
N SER A 26 27.88 6.63 13.27
CA SER A 26 27.78 6.08 11.91
C SER A 26 26.96 4.78 11.84
N LEU A 27 26.25 4.40 12.92
CA LEU A 27 25.18 3.40 12.87
C LEU A 27 24.10 3.91 11.91
N LYS A 28 24.24 3.54 10.63
CA LYS A 28 23.30 3.82 9.55
C LYS A 28 21.87 3.70 10.10
N GLN A 29 21.10 4.78 10.00
CA GLN A 29 19.66 4.77 10.24
C GLN A 29 19.10 3.55 9.51
N ARG A 30 18.67 2.54 10.28
CA ARG A 30 17.96 1.40 9.71
C ARG A 30 16.64 1.98 9.28
N VAL A 31 16.55 2.36 8.03
CA VAL A 31 15.30 2.82 7.48
C VAL A 31 14.33 1.64 7.64
N GLU A 32 13.21 1.91 8.28
CA GLU A 32 12.23 0.90 8.68
C GLU A 32 11.16 0.75 7.60
N ALA A 33 10.48 -0.39 7.55
CA ALA A 33 9.35 -0.60 6.66
C ALA A 33 8.30 -1.44 7.40
N SER A 34 7.02 -1.08 7.24
CA SER A 34 5.94 -1.93 7.73
C SER A 34 5.68 -3.04 6.71
N ILE A 35 5.58 -4.27 7.20
CA ILE A 35 5.35 -5.45 6.36
C ILE A 35 3.99 -6.04 6.74
N HIS A 36 3.08 -6.06 5.77
CA HIS A 36 1.80 -6.75 5.88
C HIS A 36 1.90 -8.07 5.12
N GLU A 37 1.99 -9.17 5.86
CA GLU A 37 2.08 -10.52 5.31
C GLU A 37 0.70 -11.18 5.27
N TYR A 38 0.39 -11.85 4.17
CA TYR A 38 -0.89 -12.55 3.95
C TYR A 38 -0.65 -14.05 3.84
N ARG A 39 -1.34 -14.84 4.66
CA ARG A 39 -1.10 -16.29 4.77
C ARG A 39 -2.35 -17.11 4.44
N ASN A 40 -2.68 -17.19 3.15
CA ASN A 40 -3.85 -17.92 2.65
C ASN A 40 -5.15 -17.47 3.31
N GLU A 41 -5.32 -16.15 3.41
CA GLU A 41 -6.45 -15.54 4.09
C GLU A 41 -7.64 -15.35 3.14
N ALA A 42 -8.84 -15.36 3.70
CA ALA A 42 -10.07 -15.27 2.93
C ALA A 42 -10.58 -13.83 2.83
N PHE A 43 -11.23 -13.52 1.71
CA PHE A 43 -11.95 -12.26 1.55
C PHE A 43 -13.28 -12.32 2.30
N VAL A 44 -13.69 -11.19 2.85
CA VAL A 44 -14.93 -11.02 3.60
C VAL A 44 -15.99 -10.41 2.67
N PRO A 45 -17.22 -10.97 2.63
CA PRO A 45 -18.30 -10.38 1.84
C PRO A 45 -18.66 -9.00 2.39
N ARG A 46 -18.80 -8.02 1.49
CA ARG A 46 -19.29 -6.68 1.79
C ARG A 46 -20.23 -6.23 0.68
N HIS A 47 -21.49 -6.05 1.05
CA HIS A 47 -22.58 -5.72 0.12
C HIS A 47 -22.61 -6.68 -1.09
N ASN A 48 -22.36 -6.18 -2.31
CA ASN A 48 -22.37 -6.95 -3.55
C ASN A 48 -20.98 -7.47 -3.98
N SER A 49 -20.00 -7.46 -3.08
CA SER A 49 -18.60 -7.72 -3.38
C SER A 49 -17.85 -8.40 -2.23
N PHE A 50 -16.55 -8.63 -2.39
CA PHE A 50 -15.68 -9.29 -1.43
C PHE A 50 -14.42 -8.46 -1.23
N PHE A 51 -14.06 -8.21 0.02
CA PHE A 51 -12.95 -7.34 0.41
C PHE A 51 -11.93 -8.10 1.27
N PHE A 52 -10.66 -7.78 1.06
CA PHE A 52 -9.58 -8.11 1.98
C PHE A 52 -8.80 -6.83 2.30
N HIS A 53 -8.62 -6.53 3.59
CA HIS A 53 -7.86 -5.36 4.03
C HIS A 53 -6.37 -5.71 4.05
N GLY A 54 -5.63 -5.20 3.06
CA GLY A 54 -4.21 -5.49 2.87
C GLY A 54 -3.28 -4.68 3.77
N GLY A 55 -3.73 -3.56 4.31
CA GLY A 55 -2.89 -2.77 5.21
C GLY A 55 -3.38 -1.34 5.37
N SER A 56 -2.89 -0.69 6.42
CA SER A 56 -3.16 0.71 6.70
C SER A 56 -1.93 1.34 7.32
N GLU A 57 -1.39 2.39 6.70
CA GLU A 57 -0.22 3.08 7.21
C GLU A 57 -0.22 4.58 6.96
N GLY A 58 0.41 5.32 7.87
CA GLY A 58 0.80 6.71 7.65
C GLY A 58 2.06 6.75 6.79
N MET A 59 2.00 7.42 5.66
CA MET A 59 3.10 7.49 4.69
C MET A 59 3.48 8.95 4.44
N HIS A 60 4.78 9.25 4.38
CA HIS A 60 5.27 10.56 3.98
C HIS A 60 5.32 10.68 2.45
N ALA A 61 5.17 11.89 1.91
CA ALA A 61 5.49 12.12 0.50
C ALA A 61 6.98 11.86 0.22
N SER A 62 7.28 11.23 -0.92
CA SER A 62 8.64 11.10 -1.43
C SER A 62 9.27 12.47 -1.69
N ALA A 63 10.52 12.65 -1.27
CA ALA A 63 11.26 13.89 -1.54
C ALA A 63 11.55 14.04 -3.04
N VAL A 64 11.38 15.27 -3.56
CA VAL A 64 11.67 15.61 -4.96
C VAL A 64 13.08 16.17 -5.06
N HIS A 65 14.09 15.33 -5.35
CA HIS A 65 15.46 15.79 -5.62
C HIS A 65 15.99 15.34 -6.99
N ASN A 66 16.73 16.23 -7.65
CA ASN A 66 17.28 16.11 -9.01
C ASN A 66 18.55 15.22 -9.11
N THR A 67 18.89 14.45 -8.07
CA THR A 67 20.10 13.64 -8.03
C THR A 67 19.75 12.16 -8.17
N LYS A 68 20.35 11.52 -9.20
CA LYS A 68 20.05 10.14 -9.63
C LYS A 68 20.40 9.03 -8.64
N ASP A 69 20.92 9.38 -7.47
CA ASP A 69 21.33 8.44 -6.44
C ASP A 69 20.71 8.87 -5.11
N VAL A 70 19.71 8.10 -4.65
CA VAL A 70 19.49 7.60 -3.27
C VAL A 70 18.09 6.96 -3.26
N SER A 71 18.04 5.63 -3.39
CA SER A 71 16.82 4.83 -3.25
C SER A 71 16.25 4.83 -1.82
N ASP A 72 16.97 5.41 -0.86
CA ASP A 72 16.63 5.41 0.57
C ASP A 72 15.67 6.52 1.00
N GLU A 73 15.38 7.50 0.14
CA GLU A 73 14.56 8.68 0.49
C GLU A 73 13.13 8.67 -0.10
N LYS A 74 12.73 7.58 -0.77
CA LYS A 74 11.39 7.47 -1.36
C LYS A 74 10.43 6.68 -0.48
N SER A 75 9.23 7.22 -0.31
CA SER A 75 8.12 6.49 0.28
C SER A 75 7.39 5.67 -0.77
N TYR A 76 7.12 4.41 -0.48
CA TYR A 76 6.43 3.54 -1.42
C TYR A 76 5.68 2.39 -0.76
N ILE A 77 4.75 1.82 -1.52
CA ILE A 77 4.12 0.54 -1.24
C ILE A 77 4.58 -0.44 -2.32
N ARG A 78 5.28 -1.50 -1.91
CA ARG A 78 5.77 -2.55 -2.80
C ARG A 78 4.99 -3.83 -2.59
N PHE A 79 4.51 -4.41 -3.69
CA PHE A 79 3.80 -5.68 -3.72
C PHE A 79 4.80 -6.79 -4.01
N GLU A 80 4.92 -7.76 -3.10
CA GLU A 80 5.84 -8.88 -3.22
C GLU A 80 5.09 -10.20 -3.23
N SER A 81 5.20 -10.93 -4.34
CA SER A 81 4.69 -12.30 -4.49
C SER A 81 3.21 -12.46 -4.14
N ILE A 82 2.39 -11.43 -4.42
CA ILE A 82 0.94 -11.50 -4.18
C ILE A 82 0.34 -12.53 -5.13
N THR A 83 -0.34 -13.51 -4.56
CA THR A 83 -1.02 -14.59 -5.29
C THR A 83 -2.45 -14.70 -4.79
N PHE A 84 -3.39 -14.74 -5.73
CA PHE A 84 -4.79 -15.04 -5.48
C PHE A 84 -5.06 -16.46 -5.92
N ARG A 85 -5.67 -17.28 -5.06
CA ARG A 85 -6.05 -18.65 -5.39
C ARG A 85 -7.55 -18.82 -5.31
N ARG A 86 -8.20 -19.01 -6.46
CA ARG A 86 -9.65 -19.26 -6.54
C ARG A 86 -9.96 -20.73 -6.23
N PRO A 87 -11.20 -21.07 -5.86
CA PRO A 87 -11.57 -22.46 -5.62
C PRO A 87 -11.38 -23.33 -6.87
N LYS A 88 -10.79 -24.52 -6.71
CA LYS A 88 -10.55 -25.48 -7.80
C LYS A 88 -11.77 -25.74 -8.69
N LYS A 89 -12.94 -25.97 -8.07
CA LYS A 89 -14.22 -26.19 -8.78
C LYS A 89 -14.66 -25.03 -9.69
N VAL A 90 -14.14 -23.83 -9.45
CA VAL A 90 -14.41 -22.64 -10.27
C VAL A 90 -13.43 -22.61 -11.43
N ALA A 91 -12.15 -22.87 -11.15
CA ALA A 91 -11.10 -22.94 -12.16
C ALA A 91 -11.37 -24.01 -13.24
N GLU A 92 -11.85 -25.19 -12.84
CA GLU A 92 -12.18 -26.30 -13.74
C GLU A 92 -13.34 -26.01 -14.70
N LYS A 93 -14.19 -25.02 -14.40
CA LYS A 93 -15.31 -24.61 -15.27
C LYS A 93 -14.89 -23.63 -16.36
N GLN A 94 -13.75 -22.97 -16.19
CA GLN A 94 -13.32 -21.90 -17.08
C GLN A 94 -12.72 -22.46 -18.35
N ASN A 95 -12.89 -21.73 -19.45
CA ASN A 95 -12.26 -22.08 -20.71
C ASN A 95 -10.74 -21.84 -20.62
N ALA A 96 -9.93 -22.87 -20.85
CA ALA A 96 -8.47 -22.80 -20.74
C ALA A 96 -7.80 -21.75 -21.63
N ILE A 97 -8.44 -21.32 -22.72
CA ILE A 97 -7.90 -20.34 -23.68
C ILE A 97 -8.20 -18.89 -23.24
N GLN A 98 -9.20 -18.68 -22.38
CA GLN A 98 -9.66 -17.33 -22.04
C GLN A 98 -8.67 -16.62 -21.11
N LEU A 99 -8.13 -15.48 -21.54
CA LEU A 99 -7.11 -14.73 -20.78
C LEU A 99 -7.64 -13.95 -19.58
N LYS A 100 -8.97 -13.83 -19.42
CA LYS A 100 -9.60 -13.09 -18.31
C LYS A 100 -10.81 -13.85 -17.81
N THR A 101 -10.61 -14.68 -16.78
CA THR A 101 -11.63 -15.57 -16.19
C THR A 101 -11.92 -15.24 -14.72
N GLY A 102 -11.59 -14.01 -14.31
CA GLY A 102 -11.81 -13.47 -12.98
C GLY A 102 -10.90 -12.26 -12.76
N LEU A 103 -11.36 -11.27 -11.99
CA LEU A 103 -10.63 -10.03 -11.70
C LEU A 103 -10.54 -9.84 -10.18
N VAL A 104 -9.34 -9.55 -9.69
CA VAL A 104 -9.10 -9.00 -8.36
C VAL A 104 -8.36 -7.67 -8.51
N GLU A 105 -8.84 -6.63 -7.85
CA GLU A 105 -8.25 -5.30 -7.89
C GLU A 105 -7.62 -4.94 -6.55
N ALA A 106 -6.36 -4.50 -6.59
CA ALA A 106 -5.74 -3.80 -5.47
C ALA A 106 -6.02 -2.31 -5.61
N ILE A 107 -6.66 -1.73 -4.60
CA ILE A 107 -7.00 -0.31 -4.53
C ILE A 107 -6.22 0.31 -3.37
N ILE A 108 -5.37 1.27 -3.70
CA ILE A 108 -4.66 2.09 -2.73
C ILE A 108 -5.33 3.45 -2.71
N LEU A 109 -5.74 3.89 -1.52
CA LEU A 109 -6.39 5.17 -1.34
C LEU A 109 -5.92 5.83 -0.06
N GLU A 110 -5.92 7.16 -0.07
CA GLU A 110 -5.80 7.91 1.17
C GLU A 110 -7.13 7.82 1.94
N VAL A 111 -7.08 7.83 3.28
CA VAL A 111 -8.29 7.71 4.13
C VAL A 111 -9.29 8.83 3.85
N ARG A 112 -8.82 10.05 3.54
CA ARG A 112 -9.68 11.18 3.17
C ARG A 112 -10.43 10.98 1.86
N ASP A 113 -9.95 10.07 1.02
CA ASP A 113 -10.51 9.73 -0.30
C ASP A 113 -11.41 8.49 -0.25
N ARG A 114 -11.81 8.04 0.95
CA ARG A 114 -12.66 6.85 1.13
C ARG A 114 -14.00 6.96 0.39
N ASP A 115 -14.56 8.15 0.26
CA ASP A 115 -15.80 8.43 -0.46
C ASP A 115 -15.62 8.47 -1.99
N LYS A 116 -14.37 8.47 -2.49
CA LYS A 116 -14.07 8.37 -3.92
C LYS A 116 -14.20 6.95 -4.47
N ILE A 117 -14.21 5.94 -3.60
CA ILE A 117 -14.46 4.55 -4.00
C ILE A 117 -15.90 4.13 -3.68
N GLY A 118 -16.50 3.37 -4.58
CA GLY A 118 -17.83 2.81 -4.42
C GLY A 118 -18.94 3.59 -5.16
N GLY A 119 -20.17 3.14 -4.98
CA GLY A 119 -21.31 3.54 -5.81
C GLY A 119 -21.86 4.93 -5.52
N SER A 120 -23.17 5.10 -5.77
CA SER A 120 -23.87 6.38 -5.58
C SER A 120 -23.97 6.78 -4.10
N THR A 121 -24.42 8.00 -3.81
CA THR A 121 -24.65 8.45 -2.42
C THR A 121 -25.59 7.53 -1.62
N SER A 122 -26.54 6.88 -2.30
CA SER A 122 -27.46 5.93 -1.68
C SER A 122 -26.83 4.54 -1.47
N HIS A 123 -25.78 4.20 -2.22
CA HIS A 123 -25.09 2.92 -2.16
C HIS A 123 -23.56 3.12 -2.22
N PRO A 124 -22.98 3.79 -1.21
CA PRO A 124 -21.58 4.22 -1.24
C PRO A 124 -20.60 3.05 -1.19
N ASP A 125 -21.05 1.87 -0.76
CA ASP A 125 -20.23 0.66 -0.66
C ASP A 125 -20.32 -0.23 -1.91
N ASP A 126 -21.10 0.14 -2.93
CA ASP A 126 -21.29 -0.67 -4.13
C ASP A 126 -20.05 -0.68 -5.01
N ILE A 127 -19.63 -1.87 -5.41
CA ILE A 127 -18.68 -2.08 -6.51
C ILE A 127 -19.48 -2.33 -7.80
N CYS A 128 -18.87 -2.21 -8.99
CA CYS A 128 -19.56 -2.36 -10.27
C CYS A 128 -19.90 -3.83 -10.59
N CYS A 129 -20.74 -4.45 -9.78
CA CYS A 129 -21.02 -5.88 -9.86
C CYS A 129 -22.34 -6.16 -10.56
N ASN A 130 -23.18 -5.13 -10.68
CA ASN A 130 -24.46 -5.17 -11.36
C ASN A 130 -24.32 -4.58 -12.78
N PRO A 131 -24.75 -5.31 -13.84
CA PRO A 131 -24.84 -4.78 -15.20
C PRO A 131 -25.60 -3.45 -15.34
N GLU A 132 -26.55 -3.15 -14.46
CA GLU A 132 -27.31 -1.89 -14.48
C GLU A 132 -26.42 -0.66 -14.30
N LEU A 133 -25.47 -0.70 -13.35
CA LEU A 133 -24.50 0.39 -13.13
C LEU A 133 -23.59 0.58 -14.34
N SER A 134 -23.21 -0.53 -14.99
CA SER A 134 -22.39 -0.48 -16.19
C SER A 134 -23.14 0.07 -17.39
N ARG A 135 -24.43 -0.27 -17.56
CA ARG A 135 -25.30 0.26 -18.62
C ARG A 135 -25.50 1.78 -18.52
N MET A 136 -25.42 2.34 -17.31
CA MET A 136 -25.44 3.79 -17.08
C MET A 136 -24.11 4.48 -17.44
N GLY A 137 -23.09 3.73 -17.90
CA GLY A 137 -21.79 4.26 -18.30
C GLY A 137 -20.90 4.68 -17.13
N LEU A 138 -21.27 4.34 -15.90
CA LEU A 138 -20.57 4.78 -14.69
C LEU A 138 -19.34 3.92 -14.37
N CYS A 139 -19.33 2.66 -14.83
CA CYS A 139 -18.27 1.70 -14.53
C CYS A 139 -18.29 0.49 -15.48
N ARG A 140 -17.25 -0.34 -15.42
CA ARG A 140 -17.19 -1.64 -16.11
C ARG A 140 -17.49 -2.75 -15.12
N ILE A 141 -18.27 -3.74 -15.57
CA ILE A 141 -18.66 -4.87 -14.72
C ILE A 141 -17.40 -5.57 -14.16
N GLY A 142 -17.38 -5.78 -12.85
CA GLY A 142 -16.29 -6.39 -12.10
C GLY A 142 -15.25 -5.40 -11.56
N GLU A 143 -15.29 -4.12 -11.96
CA GLU A 143 -14.35 -3.10 -11.48
C GLU A 143 -14.89 -2.32 -10.27
N VAL A 144 -13.98 -1.84 -9.43
CA VAL A 144 -14.23 -0.84 -8.39
C VAL A 144 -14.63 0.47 -9.05
N ILE A 145 -15.75 1.03 -8.57
CA ILE A 145 -16.21 2.35 -9.00
C ILE A 145 -15.27 3.37 -8.36
N ILE A 146 -14.55 4.11 -9.20
CA ILE A 146 -13.66 5.19 -8.77
C ILE A 146 -14.20 6.49 -9.34
N ARG A 147 -14.56 7.42 -8.47
CA ARG A 147 -15.00 8.76 -8.86
C ARG A 147 -13.78 9.56 -9.32
N HIS A 148 -13.83 10.02 -10.56
CA HIS A 148 -12.74 10.81 -11.14
C HIS A 148 -12.57 12.14 -10.40
N ASN A 149 -11.33 12.45 -10.03
CA ASN A 149 -10.94 13.77 -9.53
C ASN A 149 -9.89 14.37 -10.49
N PRO A 150 -10.17 15.50 -11.16
CA PRO A 150 -9.22 16.17 -12.05
C PRO A 150 -7.92 16.59 -11.36
N ASP A 151 -7.97 16.90 -10.06
CA ASP A 151 -6.80 17.35 -9.29
C ASP A 151 -5.85 16.20 -8.95
N THR A 152 -6.38 14.97 -8.87
CA THR A 152 -5.63 13.76 -8.51
C THR A 152 -6.02 12.59 -9.41
N PRO A 153 -5.76 12.64 -10.73
CA PRO A 153 -6.31 11.68 -11.69
C PRO A 153 -5.77 10.25 -11.52
N GLU A 154 -4.62 10.10 -10.86
CA GLU A 154 -3.98 8.81 -10.59
C GLU A 154 -4.41 8.15 -9.27
N TRP A 155 -5.22 8.85 -8.45
CA TRP A 155 -5.64 8.41 -7.13
C TRP A 155 -7.17 8.40 -6.99
N PRO A 156 -7.77 7.36 -6.36
CA PRO A 156 -7.18 6.12 -5.85
C PRO A 156 -6.41 5.29 -6.88
N ASN A 157 -5.26 4.75 -6.47
CA ASN A 157 -4.41 3.95 -7.36
C ASN A 157 -5.03 2.55 -7.50
N ARG A 158 -5.16 2.10 -8.76
CA ARG A 158 -5.78 0.81 -9.11
C ARG A 158 -4.77 -0.10 -9.79
N ILE A 159 -4.72 -1.35 -9.35
CA ILE A 159 -3.93 -2.41 -9.98
C ILE A 159 -4.83 -3.62 -10.19
N GLN A 160 -4.95 -4.06 -11.44
CA GLN A 160 -5.81 -5.17 -11.82
C GLN A 160 -4.98 -6.45 -11.95
N THR A 161 -5.48 -7.55 -11.41
CA THR A 161 -4.89 -8.88 -11.60
C THR A 161 -5.98 -9.84 -12.06
N PHE A 162 -5.73 -10.55 -13.15
CA PHE A 162 -6.70 -11.43 -13.77
C PHE A 162 -6.32 -12.90 -13.55
N PHE A 163 -7.33 -13.74 -13.31
CA PHE A 163 -7.19 -15.17 -13.50
C PHE A 163 -7.18 -15.49 -14.99
N GLU A 164 -6.33 -16.44 -15.38
CA GLU A 164 -6.17 -16.87 -16.76
C GLU A 164 -6.62 -18.32 -16.93
N GLY A 165 -7.41 -18.56 -17.96
CA GLY A 165 -7.88 -19.87 -18.34
C GLY A 165 -8.51 -20.62 -17.18
N SER A 166 -8.08 -21.86 -17.00
CA SER A 166 -8.44 -22.75 -15.89
C SER A 166 -7.40 -22.75 -14.75
N ASN A 167 -6.51 -21.76 -14.68
CA ASN A 167 -5.51 -21.69 -13.61
C ASN A 167 -6.19 -21.42 -12.25
N GLU A 168 -5.79 -22.13 -11.20
CA GLU A 168 -6.27 -21.86 -9.84
C GLU A 168 -5.67 -20.59 -9.25
N GLU A 169 -4.49 -20.18 -9.73
CA GLU A 169 -3.73 -19.05 -9.22
C GLU A 169 -3.65 -17.90 -10.23
N ALA A 170 -3.77 -16.67 -9.73
CA ALA A 170 -3.42 -15.44 -10.41
C ALA A 170 -2.33 -14.73 -9.62
N LYS A 171 -1.22 -14.38 -10.26
CA LYS A 171 -0.09 -13.71 -9.63
C LYS A 171 -0.09 -12.25 -10.04
N MET A 172 0.03 -11.37 -9.06
CA MET A 172 0.18 -9.94 -9.29
C MET A 172 1.62 -9.66 -9.72
N ASP A 173 1.81 -8.78 -10.70
CA ASP A 173 3.14 -8.31 -11.07
C ASP A 173 3.81 -7.60 -9.90
N ILE A 174 5.14 -7.75 -9.79
CA ILE A 174 5.92 -6.99 -8.82
C ILE A 174 5.78 -5.52 -9.17
N LYS A 175 5.12 -4.76 -8.29
CA LYS A 175 4.81 -3.35 -8.49
C LYS A 175 5.21 -2.54 -7.28
N VAL A 176 5.72 -1.34 -7.55
CA VAL A 176 6.05 -0.33 -6.54
C VAL A 176 5.18 0.88 -6.85
N VAL A 177 4.44 1.35 -5.86
CA VAL A 177 3.64 2.58 -5.94
C VAL A 177 4.31 3.61 -5.05
N GLU A 178 4.83 4.68 -5.66
CA GLU A 178 5.44 5.80 -4.96
C GLU A 178 4.36 6.68 -4.31
N ILE A 179 4.63 7.15 -3.10
CA ILE A 179 3.72 8.02 -2.35
C ILE A 179 4.12 9.47 -2.57
N ASN A 180 3.22 10.25 -3.16
CA ASN A 180 3.51 11.65 -3.52
C ASN A 180 2.87 12.67 -2.55
N SER A 181 2.05 12.21 -1.59
CA SER A 181 1.40 13.06 -0.60
C SER A 181 1.50 12.42 0.78
N THR A 182 1.81 13.22 1.80
CA THR A 182 1.81 12.73 3.18
C THR A 182 0.37 12.49 3.63
N GLY A 183 0.08 11.32 4.17
CA GLY A 183 -1.26 10.99 4.63
C GLY A 183 -1.39 9.58 5.19
N MET A 184 -2.61 9.25 5.63
CA MET A 184 -2.97 7.87 6.00
C MET A 184 -3.50 7.15 4.77
N TYR A 185 -2.95 5.98 4.47
CA TYR A 185 -3.30 5.18 3.30
C TYR A 185 -3.89 3.84 3.72
N TYR A 186 -4.86 3.36 2.93
CA TYR A 186 -5.43 2.02 2.99
C TYR A 186 -5.11 1.27 1.71
N LEU A 187 -4.93 -0.05 1.85
CA LEU A 187 -4.90 -1.00 0.75
C LEU A 187 -6.05 -1.98 0.90
N TYR A 188 -6.89 -2.07 -0.12
CA TYR A 188 -7.90 -3.11 -0.25
C TYR A 188 -7.61 -3.99 -1.46
N PHE A 189 -7.82 -5.29 -1.30
CA PHE A 189 -8.00 -6.19 -2.42
C PHE A 189 -9.49 -6.48 -2.55
N VAL A 190 -10.04 -6.32 -3.75
CA VAL A 190 -11.48 -6.37 -3.98
C VAL A 190 -11.78 -7.19 -5.23
N PHE A 191 -12.81 -8.01 -5.16
CA PHE A 191 -13.46 -8.57 -6.33
C PHE A 191 -14.96 -8.63 -6.09
N CYS A 192 -15.74 -8.82 -7.15
CA CYS A 192 -17.17 -9.03 -6.95
C CYS A 192 -17.85 -10.03 -7.88
N ASP A 193 -17.06 -10.80 -8.61
CA ASP A 193 -17.54 -12.02 -9.21
C ASP A 193 -17.94 -13.02 -8.10
N PRO A 194 -19.23 -13.39 -7.98
CA PRO A 194 -19.67 -14.36 -6.98
C PRO A 194 -19.07 -15.75 -7.21
N GLU A 195 -18.63 -16.08 -8.43
CA GLU A 195 -17.94 -17.34 -8.71
C GLU A 195 -16.57 -17.41 -8.01
N LEU A 196 -15.92 -16.27 -7.77
CA LEU A 196 -14.65 -16.19 -7.04
C LEU A 196 -14.81 -16.29 -5.51
N LYS A 197 -16.02 -16.51 -5.00
CA LYS A 197 -16.26 -16.71 -3.56
C LYS A 197 -15.41 -17.86 -3.02
N GLY A 198 -14.63 -17.56 -1.97
CA GLY A 198 -13.68 -18.52 -1.38
C GLY A 198 -12.26 -18.40 -1.96
N THR A 199 -12.00 -17.37 -2.77
CA THR A 199 -10.64 -16.99 -3.15
C THR A 199 -9.81 -16.65 -1.91
N LEU A 200 -8.57 -17.11 -1.91
CA LEU A 200 -7.59 -16.87 -0.86
C LEU A 200 -6.45 -15.99 -1.38
N ILE A 201 -5.86 -15.17 -0.50
CA ILE A 201 -4.70 -14.34 -0.81
C ILE A 201 -3.47 -14.80 -0.03
N SER A 202 -2.31 -14.77 -0.68
CA SER A 202 -1.00 -14.94 -0.04
C SER A 202 0.02 -13.96 -0.61
N GLY A 203 1.14 -13.77 0.10
CA GLY A 203 2.22 -12.86 -0.26
C GLY A 203 2.42 -11.78 0.79
N LYS A 204 3.00 -10.64 0.43
CA LYS A 204 3.12 -9.51 1.36
C LYS A 204 3.21 -8.17 0.66
N THR A 205 2.92 -7.10 1.40
CA THR A 205 3.24 -5.74 0.98
C THR A 205 4.22 -5.08 1.94
N VAL A 206 5.13 -4.29 1.37
CA VAL A 206 6.16 -3.56 2.11
C VAL A 206 5.88 -2.06 1.97
N TRP A 207 5.66 -1.39 3.09
CA TRP A 207 5.32 0.01 3.19
C TRP A 207 6.52 0.75 3.76
N ARG A 208 7.21 1.48 2.89
CA ARG A 208 8.47 2.15 3.19
C ARG A 208 8.25 3.64 3.41
N ASN A 209 8.80 4.17 4.50
CA ASN A 209 8.96 5.61 4.75
C ASN A 209 10.45 5.94 4.91
N PRO A 210 10.92 7.10 4.41
CA PRO A 210 12.32 7.51 4.51
C PRO A 210 12.75 7.80 5.95
N ASP A 211 11.88 8.42 6.75
CA ASP A 211 12.19 8.82 8.13
C ASP A 211 11.81 7.76 9.19
N GLY A 212 11.44 6.56 8.74
CA GLY A 212 10.98 5.47 9.60
C GLY A 212 9.47 5.42 9.81
N TYR A 213 9.04 4.53 10.69
CA TYR A 213 7.64 4.18 10.85
C TYR A 213 7.02 4.82 12.09
N LEU A 214 5.87 5.50 11.92
CA LEU A 214 5.00 5.87 13.03
C LEU A 214 3.87 4.83 13.11
N PRO A 215 3.76 4.03 14.19
CA PRO A 215 2.64 3.11 14.35
C PRO A 215 1.34 3.91 14.42
N GLY A 216 0.61 3.92 13.32
CA GLY A 216 -0.58 4.77 13.09
C GLY A 216 -1.71 4.59 14.11
N LYS A 217 -1.64 3.56 14.98
CA LYS A 217 -2.57 3.36 16.10
C LYS A 217 -2.15 3.99 17.43
N MET A 218 -0.89 4.39 17.63
CA MET A 218 -0.40 4.87 18.94
C MET A 218 -0.11 6.37 19.03
N ALA A 219 -0.11 7.11 17.91
CA ALA A 219 0.13 8.55 17.93
C ALA A 219 -0.76 9.30 16.92
N PRO A 220 -2.09 9.34 17.13
CA PRO A 220 -3.02 10.04 16.23
C PRO A 220 -2.88 11.57 16.26
N MET A 221 -1.91 12.12 16.99
CA MET A 221 -1.75 13.54 17.33
C MET A 221 -0.28 14.00 17.24
N MET A 222 0.53 13.41 16.36
CA MET A 222 1.70 14.14 15.87
C MET A 222 1.21 15.01 14.71
N THR A 223 1.32 16.33 14.83
CA THR A 223 1.07 17.23 13.71
C THR A 223 2.06 16.93 12.60
N PHE A 224 1.55 16.60 11.42
CA PHE A 224 2.30 16.53 10.17
C PHE A 224 2.48 17.92 9.56
#